data_AF-A0A8J0PCI3-F1
#
_entry.id   AF-A0A8J0PCI3-F1
#
_cell.length_a   1.000
_cell.length_b   1.000
_cell.length_c   1.000
_cell.angle_alpha   90.00
_cell.angle_beta   90.00
_cell.angle_gamma   90.00
#
_symmetry.space_group_name_H-M   'P 1'
#
loop_
_entity.id
_entity.type
_entity.pdbx_description
1 polymer ?
#
loop_
_entity_poly.entity_id
_entity_poly.type
_entity_poly.pdbx_seq_one_letter_code
_entity_poly.pdbx_strand_id
1 'polypeptide(L)'
;MTTVDGTANGNGAVPSTDYANGFNQNNGTSNVIDGNYMEQEEEWERAGLLDPAWEKQQRKTFTVWCNSHLRKADTQIENIEEDFRNGLKLMLLLEVISGETLPKPDRGKMRFHKIANVNKALDFIASKDVKLVSIGAEEIVDGNAKMTLGLIWTIILRFAIQDIEVEASTAKEGLLLWCQRKTSPYKNVNVHNFHNSWKDGLAFCALIHRHRPELIDYNSLTREDPVRNLNLAFDVAEKHLNIPKMLDAEDIKTSLKPDERAIMTYISSYYHTFANAQQA
;
A
#
# COMPACT_ATOMS: atom_id res chain seq x y z
N MET A 1 -49.76 -18.63 -59.25
CA MET A 1 -50.77 -19.68 -59.51
C MET A 1 -50.20 -20.50 -60.65
N THR A 2 -49.85 -21.77 -60.52
CA THR A 2 -50.56 -22.83 -59.79
C THR A 2 -49.59 -23.98 -59.49
N THR A 3 -49.44 -24.27 -58.19
CA THR A 3 -49.24 -25.55 -57.46
C THR A 3 -48.45 -26.73 -58.08
N VAL A 4 -47.33 -27.20 -57.50
CA VAL A 4 -47.15 -28.09 -56.29
C VAL A 4 -47.55 -29.54 -56.61
N ASP A 5 -46.88 -30.65 -56.29
CA ASP A 5 -45.53 -31.04 -55.79
C ASP A 5 -45.38 -32.54 -56.16
N GLY A 6 -44.15 -33.04 -56.28
CA GLY A 6 -43.87 -34.48 -56.50
C GLY A 6 -42.62 -34.93 -55.75
N THR A 7 -42.81 -35.86 -54.81
CA THR A 7 -41.80 -36.45 -53.92
C THR A 7 -40.98 -37.56 -54.58
N ALA A 8 -39.68 -37.66 -54.21
CA ALA A 8 -38.76 -38.83 -54.18
C ALA A 8 -37.31 -38.33 -54.48
N ASN A 9 -36.19 -38.78 -53.91
CA ASN A 9 -35.80 -40.08 -53.37
C ASN A 9 -34.51 -39.94 -52.54
N GLY A 10 -34.25 -40.91 -51.67
CA GLY A 10 -33.04 -41.01 -50.85
C GLY A 10 -31.90 -41.87 -51.44
N ASN A 11 -30.77 -41.72 -50.76
CA ASN A 11 -29.73 -42.69 -50.37
C ASN A 11 -28.78 -43.37 -51.39
N GLY A 12 -27.48 -43.18 -51.07
CA GLY A 12 -26.39 -44.16 -51.18
C GLY A 12 -25.45 -43.93 -52.38
N ALA A 13 -24.12 -44.03 -52.30
CA ALA A 13 -23.14 -44.25 -51.24
C ALA A 13 -21.73 -43.88 -51.80
N VAL A 14 -20.80 -43.57 -50.89
CA VAL A 14 -19.30 -43.53 -50.85
C VAL A 14 -18.53 -44.26 -52.01
N PRO A 15 -17.21 -44.06 -52.29
CA PRO A 15 -16.15 -43.52 -51.41
C PRO A 15 -14.97 -42.72 -52.06
N SER A 16 -14.09 -42.11 -51.25
CA SER A 16 -12.64 -41.95 -51.54
C SER A 16 -11.81 -41.49 -50.32
N THR A 17 -10.91 -42.39 -49.89
CA THR A 17 -9.49 -42.30 -49.48
C THR A 17 -8.91 -41.20 -48.57
N ASP A 18 -8.10 -41.71 -47.64
CA ASP A 18 -7.24 -41.10 -46.61
C ASP A 18 -6.14 -40.14 -47.10
N TYR A 19 -5.75 -39.19 -46.22
CA TYR A 19 -4.35 -38.95 -45.83
C TYR A 19 -4.27 -38.49 -44.37
N ALA A 20 -3.34 -39.07 -43.64
CA ALA A 20 -3.15 -38.99 -42.20
C ALA A 20 -2.33 -37.78 -41.74
N ASN A 21 -2.62 -37.26 -40.53
CA ASN A 21 -1.78 -37.37 -39.33
C ASN A 21 -1.98 -36.19 -38.36
N GLY A 22 -2.18 -36.52 -37.07
CA GLY A 22 -1.56 -35.75 -35.99
C GLY A 22 -2.47 -35.20 -34.89
N PHE A 23 -2.59 -35.99 -33.82
CA PHE A 23 -2.66 -35.58 -32.41
C PHE A 23 -3.96 -34.97 -31.81
N ASN A 24 -4.63 -35.88 -31.08
CA ASN A 24 -5.07 -35.79 -29.68
C ASN A 24 -6.26 -34.89 -29.27
N GLN A 25 -7.23 -35.55 -28.64
CA GLN A 25 -8.47 -35.02 -28.08
C GLN A 25 -8.28 -34.38 -26.69
N ASN A 26 -9.19 -33.44 -26.39
CA ASN A 26 -9.70 -33.00 -25.08
C ASN A 26 -8.72 -32.19 -24.20
N ASN A 27 -9.08 -31.04 -23.60
CA ASN A 27 -10.37 -30.48 -23.21
C ASN A 27 -10.30 -28.95 -23.22
N GLY A 28 -11.42 -28.29 -23.49
CA GLY A 28 -11.55 -26.85 -23.57
C GLY A 28 -11.36 -26.11 -22.24
N THR A 29 -10.89 -24.87 -22.35
CA THR A 29 -11.40 -23.67 -21.66
C THR A 29 -10.79 -22.46 -22.36
N SER A 30 -11.61 -21.74 -23.12
CA SER A 30 -11.21 -20.49 -23.77
C SER A 30 -10.97 -19.41 -22.71
N ASN A 31 -9.78 -18.80 -22.74
CA ASN A 31 -9.47 -17.57 -22.02
C ASN A 31 -10.36 -16.43 -22.53
N VAL A 32 -11.31 -16.00 -21.71
CA VAL A 32 -11.93 -14.68 -21.77
C VAL A 32 -11.55 -13.97 -20.47
N ILE A 33 -10.47 -13.20 -20.51
CA ILE A 33 -10.14 -12.14 -19.56
C ILE A 33 -9.80 -10.94 -20.46
N ASP A 34 -10.77 -10.43 -21.21
CA ASP A 34 -11.78 -9.42 -20.85
C ASP A 34 -11.14 -8.09 -20.45
N GLY A 35 -11.15 -7.17 -21.42
CA GLY A 35 -10.55 -5.83 -21.46
C GLY A 35 -11.15 -4.81 -20.50
N ASN A 36 -11.62 -5.25 -19.33
CA ASN A 36 -12.32 -4.43 -18.34
C ASN A 36 -11.36 -3.65 -17.41
N TYR A 37 -10.07 -4.00 -17.40
CA TYR A 37 -9.06 -3.28 -16.60
C TYR A 37 -8.59 -1.99 -17.27
N MET A 38 -8.52 -1.97 -18.60
CA MET A 38 -8.04 -0.82 -19.38
C MET A 38 -9.05 0.34 -19.35
N GLU A 39 -10.35 0.05 -19.41
CA GLU A 39 -11.40 1.08 -19.36
C GLU A 39 -11.52 1.73 -17.97
N GLN A 40 -11.20 0.98 -16.91
CA GLN A 40 -11.24 1.47 -15.53
C GLN A 40 -10.04 2.39 -15.19
N GLU A 41 -8.87 2.14 -15.79
CA GLU A 41 -7.71 3.04 -15.71
C GLU A 41 -7.97 4.36 -16.48
N GLU A 42 -8.60 4.30 -17.66
CA GLU A 42 -8.94 5.49 -18.45
C GLU A 42 -10.00 6.38 -17.78
N GLU A 43 -10.95 5.81 -17.03
CA GLU A 43 -11.94 6.57 -16.25
C GLU A 43 -11.29 7.28 -15.04
N TRP A 44 -10.30 6.66 -14.40
CA TRP A 44 -9.55 7.25 -13.29
C TRP A 44 -8.56 8.33 -13.75
N GLU A 45 -7.96 8.20 -14.94
CA GLU A 45 -7.13 9.26 -15.53
C GLU A 45 -7.96 10.48 -15.95
N ARG A 46 -9.22 10.29 -16.37
CA ARG A 46 -10.14 11.38 -16.72
C ARG A 46 -10.59 12.21 -15.50
N ALA A 47 -10.36 11.71 -14.28
CA ALA A 47 -10.65 12.39 -13.01
C ALA A 47 -9.53 13.34 -12.53
N GLY A 48 -8.53 13.65 -13.37
CA GLY A 48 -7.37 14.51 -13.06
C GLY A 48 -7.65 15.99 -12.73
N LEU A 49 -8.82 16.33 -12.19
CA LEU A 49 -9.20 17.66 -11.69
C LEU A 49 -9.39 17.70 -10.16
N LEU A 50 -9.24 16.57 -9.48
CA LEU A 50 -9.26 16.46 -8.02
C LEU A 50 -8.07 15.58 -7.63
N ASP A 51 -7.26 16.01 -6.64
CA ASP A 51 -6.35 15.07 -5.97
C ASP A 51 -7.17 13.85 -5.58
N PRO A 52 -6.85 12.65 -6.10
CA PRO A 52 -7.61 11.46 -5.75
C PRO A 52 -7.59 11.32 -4.22
N ALA A 53 -8.71 10.94 -3.60
CA ALA A 53 -8.77 10.82 -2.13
C ALA A 53 -7.67 9.92 -1.53
N TRP A 54 -7.14 8.98 -2.31
CA TRP A 54 -5.98 8.16 -1.95
C TRP A 54 -4.68 8.97 -1.85
N GLU A 55 -4.46 9.93 -2.75
CA GLU A 55 -3.25 10.75 -2.81
C GLU A 55 -3.16 11.64 -1.57
N LYS A 56 -4.28 12.27 -1.19
CA LYS A 56 -4.39 13.06 0.05
C LYS A 56 -4.04 12.22 1.29
N GLN A 57 -4.59 11.00 1.39
CA GLN A 57 -4.31 10.10 2.52
C GLN A 57 -2.85 9.66 2.58
N GLN A 58 -2.26 9.27 1.44
CA GLN A 58 -0.85 8.90 1.35
C GLN A 58 0.06 10.09 1.67
N ARG A 59 -0.20 11.26 1.10
CA ARG A 59 0.58 12.49 1.35
C ARG A 59 0.66 12.81 2.83
N LYS A 60 -0.48 12.82 3.54
CA LYS A 60 -0.50 13.04 5.00
C LYS A 60 0.28 11.97 5.75
N THR A 61 -0.04 10.70 5.49
CA THR A 61 0.54 9.56 6.20
C THR A 61 2.04 9.46 6.01
N PHE A 62 2.50 9.52 4.76
CA PHE A 62 3.91 9.37 4.42
C PHE A 62 4.74 10.56 4.90
N THR A 63 4.19 11.79 4.86
CA THR A 63 4.86 12.97 5.43
C THR A 63 5.09 12.79 6.92
N VAL A 64 4.06 12.39 7.67
CA VAL A 64 4.18 12.16 9.12
C VAL A 64 5.13 10.99 9.43
N TRP A 65 5.06 9.90 8.65
CA TRP A 65 5.99 8.78 8.79
C TRP A 65 7.45 9.21 8.58
N CYS A 66 7.76 9.93 7.50
CA CYS A 66 9.08 10.49 7.25
C CYS A 66 9.54 11.38 8.41
N ASN A 67 8.67 12.28 8.91
CA ASN A 67 8.99 13.16 10.02
C ASN A 67 9.21 12.43 11.35
N SER A 68 8.56 11.27 11.55
CA SER A 68 8.78 10.43 12.74
C SER A 68 10.22 9.89 12.84
N HIS A 69 10.90 9.78 11.69
CA HIS A 69 12.30 9.41 11.55
C HIS A 69 13.22 10.64 11.48
N LEU A 70 12.92 11.61 10.60
CA LEU A 70 13.75 12.80 10.39
C LEU A 70 13.90 13.68 11.63
N ARG A 71 12.94 13.66 12.56
CA ARG A 71 13.07 14.33 13.87
C ARG A 71 14.28 13.85 14.69
N LYS A 72 14.80 12.64 14.43
CA LYS A 72 16.02 12.12 15.08
C LYS A 72 17.30 12.78 14.55
N ALA A 73 17.21 13.47 13.41
CA ALA A 73 18.27 14.23 12.78
C ALA A 73 17.94 15.73 12.73
N ASP A 74 17.07 16.21 13.63
CA ASP A 74 16.67 17.62 13.80
C ASP A 74 16.19 18.30 12.51
N THR A 75 15.48 17.57 11.66
CA THR A 75 14.86 18.12 10.45
C THR A 75 13.47 17.54 10.21
N GLN A 76 12.70 18.18 9.34
CA GLN A 76 11.37 17.73 8.92
C GLN A 76 11.09 18.14 7.48
N ILE A 77 10.03 17.57 6.92
CA ILE A 77 9.40 17.95 5.65
C ILE A 77 7.99 18.48 5.90
N GLU A 78 7.55 19.39 5.06
CA GLU A 78 6.20 19.97 5.07
C GLU A 78 5.44 19.56 3.80
N ASN A 79 6.10 19.63 2.64
CA ASN A 79 5.55 19.18 1.38
C ASN A 79 6.45 18.08 0.80
N ILE A 80 5.95 16.84 0.85
CA ILE A 80 6.69 15.65 0.42
C ILE A 80 7.20 15.71 -1.03
N GLU A 81 6.49 16.42 -1.91
CA GLU A 81 6.81 16.54 -3.34
C GLU A 81 7.86 17.59 -3.62
N GLU A 82 8.01 18.56 -2.73
CA GLU A 82 8.95 19.66 -2.87
C GLU A 82 10.23 19.42 -2.08
N ASP A 83 10.08 18.93 -0.84
CA ASP A 83 11.18 18.79 0.11
C ASP A 83 12.16 17.67 -0.25
N PHE A 84 11.73 16.66 -1.02
CA PHE A 84 12.60 15.58 -1.49
C PHE A 84 13.28 15.86 -2.83
N ARG A 85 12.89 16.91 -3.56
CA ARG A 85 13.38 17.19 -4.93
C ARG A 85 14.88 17.41 -5.02
N ASN A 86 15.54 17.82 -3.94
CA ASN A 86 17.00 18.02 -3.95
C ASN A 86 17.81 16.77 -3.53
N GLY A 87 17.12 15.69 -3.15
CA GLY A 87 17.69 14.43 -2.70
C GLY A 87 18.29 14.44 -1.29
N LEU A 88 18.54 15.60 -0.67
CA LEU A 88 19.27 15.68 0.60
C LEU A 88 18.49 15.06 1.77
N LYS A 89 17.22 15.45 1.94
CA LYS A 89 16.36 14.89 3.00
C LYS A 89 16.00 13.43 2.72
N LEU A 90 15.96 13.02 1.45
CA LEU A 90 15.71 11.63 1.05
C LEU A 90 16.88 10.73 1.44
N MET A 91 18.10 11.15 1.12
CA MET A 91 19.33 10.44 1.54
C MET A 91 19.41 10.35 3.06
N LEU A 92 19.19 11.46 3.77
CA LEU A 92 19.20 11.48 5.24
C LEU A 92 18.14 10.55 5.85
N LEU A 93 16.93 10.52 5.28
CA LEU A 93 15.89 9.59 5.69
C LEU A 93 16.39 8.14 5.59
N LEU A 94 17.00 7.77 4.45
CA LEU A 94 17.56 6.43 4.24
C LEU A 94 18.66 6.10 5.25
N GLU A 95 19.56 7.03 5.56
CA GLU A 95 20.58 6.84 6.59
C GLU A 95 19.96 6.60 7.97
N VAL A 96 18.95 7.39 8.34
CA VAL A 96 18.29 7.29 9.65
C VAL A 96 17.53 5.97 9.82
N ILE A 97 16.84 5.49 8.78
CA ILE A 97 16.04 4.25 8.89
C ILE A 97 16.87 2.99 8.73
N SER A 98 17.97 3.03 7.96
CA SER A 98 18.85 1.88 7.76
C SER A 98 19.97 1.78 8.79
N GLY A 99 20.38 2.91 9.40
CA GLY A 99 21.58 2.99 10.22
C GLY A 99 22.89 2.96 9.43
N GLU A 100 22.82 3.02 8.09
CA GLU A 100 23.99 2.98 7.20
C GLU A 100 24.28 4.37 6.61
N THR A 101 25.55 4.65 6.31
CA THR A 101 25.96 5.93 5.71
C THR A 101 25.90 5.85 4.19
N LEU A 102 25.29 6.87 3.55
CA LEU A 102 25.24 6.99 2.10
C LEU A 102 26.45 7.79 1.57
N PRO A 103 26.75 7.73 0.25
CA PRO A 103 27.76 8.58 -0.36
C PRO A 103 27.50 10.06 -0.10
N LYS A 104 28.57 10.87 -0.01
CA LYS A 104 28.43 12.31 0.30
C LYS A 104 27.50 13.02 -0.71
N PRO A 105 26.55 13.84 -0.22
CA PRO A 105 25.64 14.57 -1.08
C PRO A 105 26.32 15.76 -1.76
N ASP A 106 25.88 16.06 -2.98
CA ASP A 106 26.24 17.26 -3.72
C ASP A 106 25.39 18.43 -3.25
N ARG A 107 26.04 19.48 -2.73
CA ARG A 107 25.36 20.67 -2.18
C ARG A 107 25.10 21.77 -3.22
N GLY A 108 25.40 21.50 -4.48
CA GLY A 108 25.16 22.43 -5.57
C GLY A 108 23.65 22.65 -5.83
N LYS A 109 23.28 23.86 -6.28
CA LYS A 109 21.87 24.25 -6.44
C LYS A 109 21.26 23.85 -7.80
N MET A 110 22.11 23.57 -8.79
CA MET A 110 21.67 23.23 -10.15
C MET A 110 20.96 21.87 -10.21
N ARG A 111 20.05 21.70 -11.18
CA ARG A 111 19.21 20.49 -11.36
C ARG A 111 20.03 19.19 -11.40
N PHE A 112 21.16 19.17 -12.10
CA PHE A 112 21.96 17.94 -12.20
C PHE A 112 22.57 17.50 -10.85
N HIS A 113 22.85 18.41 -9.90
CA HIS A 113 23.29 18.04 -8.56
C HIS A 113 22.16 17.36 -7.78
N LYS A 114 20.94 17.85 -7.95
CA LYS A 114 19.75 17.24 -7.34
C LYS A 114 19.53 15.83 -7.89
N ILE A 115 19.64 15.66 -9.21
CA ILE A 115 19.57 14.34 -9.87
C ILE A 115 20.66 13.41 -9.34
N ALA A 116 21.89 13.88 -9.21
CA ALA A 116 22.98 13.08 -8.65
C ALA A 116 22.70 12.61 -7.21
N ASN A 117 22.10 13.47 -6.37
CA ASN A 117 21.70 13.09 -5.01
C ASN A 117 20.56 12.06 -5.00
N VAL A 118 19.53 12.27 -5.83
CA VAL A 118 18.43 11.31 -5.92
C VAL A 118 18.92 9.97 -6.46
N ASN A 119 19.80 9.95 -7.46
CA ASN A 119 20.42 8.71 -7.96
C ASN A 119 21.19 7.97 -6.85
N LYS A 120 21.99 8.66 -6.02
CA LYS A 120 22.65 8.03 -4.86
C LYS A 120 21.64 7.36 -3.92
N ALA A 121 20.48 7.99 -3.70
CA ALA A 121 19.41 7.41 -2.89
C ALA A 121 18.76 6.19 -3.58
N LEU A 122 18.46 6.27 -4.88
CA LEU A 122 17.88 5.17 -5.66
C LEU A 122 18.83 3.97 -5.72
N ASP A 123 20.12 4.19 -5.95
CA ASP A 123 21.16 3.16 -5.95
C ASP A 123 21.24 2.46 -4.59
N PHE A 124 21.19 3.24 -3.50
CA PHE A 124 21.15 2.68 -2.16
C PHE A 124 19.90 1.80 -1.94
N ILE A 125 18.72 2.28 -2.35
CA ILE A 125 17.47 1.50 -2.24
C ILE A 125 17.58 0.20 -3.06
N ALA A 126 18.08 0.28 -4.30
CA ALA A 126 18.27 -0.89 -5.16
C ALA A 126 19.23 -1.92 -4.53
N SER A 127 20.25 -1.46 -3.81
CA SER A 127 21.19 -2.34 -3.07
C SER A 127 20.55 -3.12 -1.92
N LYS A 128 19.32 -2.75 -1.49
CA LYS A 128 18.56 -3.44 -0.44
C LYS A 128 17.53 -4.42 -1.00
N ASP A 129 17.82 -5.03 -2.13
CA ASP A 129 16.96 -5.99 -2.84
C ASP A 129 15.60 -5.43 -3.29
N VAL A 130 15.56 -4.12 -3.56
CA VAL A 130 14.36 -3.45 -4.06
C VAL A 130 14.45 -3.27 -5.58
N LYS A 131 13.41 -3.73 -6.29
CA LYS A 131 13.27 -3.49 -7.73
C LYS A 131 12.51 -2.18 -7.98
N LEU A 132 13.24 -1.13 -8.35
CA LEU A 132 12.66 0.15 -8.75
C LEU A 132 12.16 0.06 -10.19
N VAL A 133 10.89 -0.31 -10.37
CA VAL A 133 10.23 -0.30 -11.69
C VAL A 133 9.56 1.05 -11.86
N SER A 134 9.90 1.75 -12.95
CA SER A 134 9.29 3.03 -13.33
C SER A 134 9.48 4.15 -12.30
N ILE A 135 10.60 4.23 -11.59
CA ILE A 135 10.95 5.39 -10.75
C ILE A 135 12.34 5.88 -11.17
N GLY A 136 12.42 7.03 -11.82
CA GLY A 136 13.67 7.71 -12.17
C GLY A 136 13.96 8.89 -11.25
N ALA A 137 15.21 9.36 -11.26
CA ALA A 137 15.60 10.50 -10.44
C ALA A 137 15.02 11.82 -10.96
N GLU A 138 14.85 11.93 -12.26
CA GLU A 138 14.29 13.09 -12.96
C GLU A 138 12.89 13.41 -12.45
N GLU A 139 12.01 12.42 -12.35
CA GLU A 139 10.63 12.61 -11.93
C GLU A 139 10.52 13.10 -10.49
N ILE A 140 11.40 12.62 -9.61
CA ILE A 140 11.48 13.07 -8.21
C ILE A 140 12.00 14.51 -8.14
N VAL A 141 13.05 14.83 -8.91
CA VAL A 141 13.62 16.20 -8.94
C VAL A 141 12.63 17.21 -9.54
N ASP A 142 11.83 16.78 -10.49
CA ASP A 142 10.84 17.62 -11.16
C ASP A 142 9.53 17.74 -10.36
N GLY A 143 9.36 16.97 -9.28
CA GLY A 143 8.24 17.09 -8.34
C GLY A 143 7.00 16.29 -8.75
N ASN A 144 7.17 15.16 -9.43
CA ASN A 144 6.04 14.30 -9.78
C ASN A 144 5.46 13.63 -8.52
N ALA A 145 4.24 14.02 -8.16
CA ALA A 145 3.48 13.52 -7.01
C ALA A 145 3.43 12.00 -6.92
N LYS A 146 2.89 11.36 -7.97
CA LYS A 146 2.68 9.91 -8.05
C LYS A 146 4.00 9.13 -7.91
N MET A 147 5.06 9.60 -8.56
CA MET A 147 6.38 8.97 -8.47
C MET A 147 7.02 9.15 -7.10
N THR A 148 6.86 10.33 -6.50
CA THR A 148 7.38 10.62 -5.16
C THR A 148 6.69 9.76 -4.11
N LEU A 149 5.34 9.69 -4.13
CA LEU A 149 4.58 8.82 -3.22
C LEU A 149 4.89 7.34 -3.46
N GLY A 150 5.06 6.92 -4.73
CA GLY A 150 5.48 5.56 -5.08
C GLY A 150 6.86 5.19 -4.53
N LEU A 151 7.82 6.12 -4.59
CA LEU A 151 9.15 5.96 -4.02
C LEU A 151 9.09 5.84 -2.50
N ILE A 152 8.39 6.75 -1.83
CA ILE A 152 8.29 6.72 -0.36
C ILE A 152 7.55 5.45 0.11
N TRP A 153 6.51 5.01 -0.60
CA TRP A 153 5.88 3.72 -0.31
C TRP A 153 6.87 2.56 -0.44
N THR A 154 7.69 2.54 -1.49
CA THR A 154 8.71 1.51 -1.69
C THR A 154 9.69 1.45 -0.52
N ILE A 155 10.10 2.62 -0.01
CA ILE A 155 10.96 2.74 1.17
C ILE A 155 10.24 2.21 2.43
N ILE A 156 9.00 2.64 2.68
CA ILE A 156 8.21 2.17 3.83
C ILE A 156 8.05 0.65 3.78
N LEU A 157 7.67 0.11 2.62
CA LEU A 157 7.50 -1.31 2.42
C LEU A 157 8.79 -2.05 2.77
N ARG A 158 9.94 -1.62 2.23
CA ARG A 158 11.22 -2.29 2.44
C ARG A 158 11.70 -2.23 3.89
N PHE A 159 11.67 -1.06 4.52
CA PHE A 159 12.33 -0.84 5.81
C PHE A 159 11.42 -0.99 7.03
N ALA A 160 10.10 -0.86 6.86
CA ALA A 160 9.15 -0.95 7.98
C ALA A 160 8.25 -2.18 7.91
N ILE A 161 8.12 -2.86 6.77
CA ILE A 161 7.14 -3.95 6.61
C ILE A 161 7.81 -5.25 6.17
N GLN A 162 8.74 -5.21 5.22
CA GLN A 162 9.27 -6.41 4.55
C GLN A 162 9.87 -7.44 5.52
N ASP A 163 10.53 -6.98 6.58
CA ASP A 163 11.21 -7.83 7.57
C ASP A 163 10.28 -8.28 8.72
N ILE A 164 8.98 -7.95 8.67
CA ILE A 164 7.99 -8.46 9.63
C ILE A 164 7.74 -9.94 9.33
N GLU A 165 7.90 -10.79 10.35
CA GLU A 165 7.60 -12.21 10.28
C GLU A 165 6.79 -12.66 11.50
N VAL A 166 5.65 -13.33 11.25
CA VAL A 166 4.81 -13.92 12.29
C VAL A 166 4.36 -15.29 11.82
N GLU A 167 4.68 -16.34 12.60
CA GLU A 167 4.30 -17.73 12.31
C GLU A 167 4.60 -18.15 10.85
N ALA A 168 5.80 -17.82 10.36
CA ALA A 168 6.28 -18.05 8.98
C ALA A 168 5.57 -17.24 7.86
N SER A 169 4.58 -16.39 8.18
CA SER A 169 4.06 -15.39 7.26
C SER A 169 4.93 -14.13 7.30
N THR A 170 5.31 -13.61 6.14
CA THR A 170 6.24 -12.48 6.02
C THR A 170 5.56 -11.21 5.51
N ALA A 171 6.23 -10.08 5.69
CA ALA A 171 5.85 -8.77 5.19
C ALA A 171 4.38 -8.39 5.49
N LYS A 172 3.59 -8.19 4.43
CA LYS A 172 2.17 -7.82 4.51
C LYS A 172 1.34 -8.90 5.20
N GLU A 173 1.59 -10.17 4.87
CA GLU A 173 0.82 -11.30 5.41
C GLU A 173 1.15 -11.51 6.88
N GLY A 174 2.43 -11.40 7.25
CA GLY A 174 2.86 -11.42 8.65
C GLY A 174 2.22 -10.30 9.47
N LEU A 175 2.19 -9.07 8.94
CA LEU A 175 1.54 -7.94 9.60
C LEU A 175 0.02 -8.16 9.77
N LEU A 176 -0.65 -8.71 8.76
CA LEU A 176 -2.08 -9.00 8.81
C LEU A 176 -2.39 -10.08 9.85
N LEU A 177 -1.61 -11.17 9.84
CA LEU A 177 -1.72 -12.26 10.79
C LEU A 177 -1.49 -11.76 12.23
N TRP A 178 -0.50 -10.91 12.44
CA TRP A 178 -0.28 -10.26 13.74
C TRP A 178 -1.54 -9.51 14.21
N CYS A 179 -2.13 -8.68 13.35
CA CYS A 179 -3.35 -7.95 13.68
C CYS A 179 -4.48 -8.90 14.06
N GLN A 180 -4.69 -9.97 13.28
CA GLN A 180 -5.71 -10.99 13.53
C GLN A 180 -5.49 -11.71 14.86
N ARG A 181 -4.25 -12.14 15.15
CA ARG A 181 -3.90 -12.81 16.41
C ARG A 181 -4.19 -11.91 17.61
N LYS A 182 -3.76 -10.65 17.55
CA LYS A 182 -3.93 -9.68 18.65
C LYS A 182 -5.40 -9.27 18.84
N THR A 183 -6.18 -9.22 17.78
CA THR A 183 -7.60 -8.84 17.82
C THR A 183 -8.57 -10.01 17.97
N SER A 184 -8.10 -11.26 17.88
CA SER A 184 -8.94 -12.46 17.99
C SER A 184 -9.84 -12.55 19.24
N PRO A 185 -9.47 -12.01 20.43
CA PRO A 185 -10.37 -12.03 21.59
C PRO A 185 -11.54 -11.03 21.50
N TYR A 186 -11.51 -10.08 20.57
CA TYR A 186 -12.49 -8.99 20.46
C TYR A 186 -13.58 -9.34 19.45
N LYS A 187 -14.72 -9.82 19.94
CA LYS A 187 -15.82 -10.34 19.09
C LYS A 187 -16.38 -9.33 18.08
N ASN A 188 -16.25 -8.03 18.35
CA ASN A 188 -16.70 -6.94 17.49
C ASN A 188 -15.63 -6.47 16.48
N VAL A 189 -14.48 -7.15 16.39
CA VAL A 189 -13.40 -6.82 15.46
C VAL A 189 -13.12 -8.01 14.57
N ASN A 190 -13.05 -7.76 13.26
CA ASN A 190 -12.66 -8.77 12.28
C ASN A 190 -11.72 -8.16 11.22
N VAL A 191 -10.42 -8.43 11.37
CA VAL A 191 -9.38 -7.88 10.49
C VAL A 191 -9.11 -8.84 9.34
N HIS A 192 -9.44 -8.44 8.12
CA HIS A 192 -9.21 -9.25 6.91
C HIS A 192 -8.52 -8.47 5.78
N ASN A 193 -8.28 -7.18 5.96
CA ASN A 193 -7.59 -6.31 5.02
C ASN A 193 -6.98 -5.11 5.75
N PHE A 194 -6.26 -4.27 5.00
CA PHE A 194 -5.74 -2.99 5.47
C PHE A 194 -6.54 -1.79 4.92
N HIS A 195 -7.85 -1.92 4.77
CA HIS A 195 -8.73 -0.81 4.41
C HIS A 195 -10.01 -0.79 5.28
N ASN A 196 -11.04 -1.53 4.89
CA ASN A 196 -12.37 -1.46 5.49
C ASN A 196 -12.44 -2.06 6.90
N SER A 197 -11.57 -3.03 7.21
CA SER A 197 -11.48 -3.62 8.56
C SER A 197 -11.10 -2.63 9.66
N TRP A 198 -10.59 -1.46 9.28
CA TRP A 198 -10.05 -0.44 10.19
C TRP A 198 -10.94 0.80 10.28
N LYS A 199 -11.97 0.88 9.42
CA LYS A 199 -12.77 2.08 9.18
C LYS A 199 -13.65 2.49 10.37
N ASP A 200 -13.99 1.55 11.25
CA ASP A 200 -14.79 1.82 12.45
C ASP A 200 -13.95 2.17 13.70
N GLY A 201 -12.61 2.14 13.58
CA GLY A 201 -11.68 2.46 14.66
C GLY A 201 -11.53 1.40 15.75
N LEU A 202 -12.38 0.36 15.77
CA LEU A 202 -12.35 -0.65 16.82
C LEU A 202 -11.09 -1.51 16.76
N ALA A 203 -10.61 -1.85 15.57
CA ALA A 203 -9.37 -2.61 15.40
C ALA A 203 -8.15 -1.86 15.97
N PHE A 204 -8.04 -0.54 15.77
CA PHE A 204 -6.97 0.27 16.37
C PHE A 204 -7.06 0.28 17.90
N CYS A 205 -8.26 0.52 18.44
CA CYS A 205 -8.49 0.49 19.89
C CYS A 205 -8.17 -0.89 20.50
N ALA A 206 -8.55 -1.98 19.81
CA ALA A 206 -8.31 -3.35 20.25
C ALA A 206 -6.81 -3.69 20.29
N LEU A 207 -6.03 -3.23 19.30
CA LEU A 207 -4.58 -3.39 19.31
C LEU A 207 -3.94 -2.71 20.52
N ILE A 208 -4.34 -1.48 20.84
CA ILE A 208 -3.84 -0.75 22.01
C ILE A 208 -4.25 -1.48 23.30
N HIS A 209 -5.55 -1.73 23.48
CA HIS A 209 -6.07 -2.39 24.69
C HIS A 209 -5.47 -3.79 24.89
N ARG A 210 -5.13 -4.52 23.82
CA ARG A 210 -4.51 -5.86 23.93
C ARG A 210 -3.12 -5.80 24.58
N HIS A 211 -2.38 -4.73 24.34
CA HIS A 211 -1.01 -4.58 24.84
C HIS A 211 -0.93 -3.71 26.10
N ARG A 212 -1.84 -2.73 26.23
CA ARG A 212 -1.90 -1.71 27.28
C ARG A 212 -3.37 -1.47 27.68
N PRO A 213 -4.00 -2.42 28.40
CA PRO A 213 -5.44 -2.36 28.70
C PRO A 213 -5.83 -1.15 29.54
N GLU A 214 -4.89 -0.56 30.29
CA GLU A 214 -5.13 0.62 31.13
C GLU A 214 -5.34 1.91 30.34
N LEU A 215 -5.00 1.94 29.03
CA LEU A 215 -5.05 3.14 28.22
C LEU A 215 -6.41 3.38 27.54
N ILE A 216 -7.24 2.35 27.38
CA ILE A 216 -8.52 2.43 26.68
C ILE A 216 -9.57 1.59 27.42
N ASP A 217 -10.68 2.22 27.83
CA ASP A 217 -11.88 1.47 28.24
C ASP A 217 -12.61 0.92 27.00
N TYR A 218 -12.17 -0.25 26.54
CA TYR A 218 -12.67 -0.83 25.28
C TYR A 218 -14.17 -1.18 25.34
N ASN A 219 -14.70 -1.52 26.52
CA ASN A 219 -16.10 -1.91 26.68
C ASN A 219 -17.07 -0.74 26.45
N SER A 220 -16.58 0.49 26.53
CA SER A 220 -17.36 1.70 26.24
C SER A 220 -17.50 1.99 24.73
N LEU A 221 -16.77 1.29 23.87
CA LEU A 221 -16.69 1.57 22.44
C LEU A 221 -17.75 0.82 21.63
N THR A 222 -18.31 1.50 20.63
CA THR A 222 -19.32 0.92 19.72
C THR A 222 -18.98 1.23 18.27
N ARG A 223 -19.50 0.45 17.31
CA ARG A 223 -19.18 0.62 15.88
C ARG A 223 -19.86 1.84 15.25
N GLU A 224 -20.87 2.38 15.94
CA GLU A 224 -21.71 3.49 15.48
C GLU A 224 -21.01 4.84 15.56
N ASP A 225 -19.92 4.95 16.34
CA ASP A 225 -19.14 6.19 16.51
C ASP A 225 -17.67 6.04 16.05
N PRO A 226 -17.44 5.84 14.74
CA PRO A 226 -16.14 5.51 14.20
C PRO A 226 -15.14 6.67 14.29
N VAL A 227 -15.58 7.91 14.12
CA VAL A 227 -14.70 9.09 14.19
C VAL A 227 -14.14 9.24 15.62
N ARG A 228 -14.99 9.08 16.63
CA ARG A 228 -14.55 9.06 18.04
C ARG A 228 -13.57 7.92 18.30
N ASN A 229 -13.87 6.70 17.85
CA ASN A 229 -12.98 5.55 18.06
C ASN A 229 -11.60 5.74 17.43
N LEU A 230 -11.57 6.24 16.19
CA LEU A 230 -10.34 6.53 15.46
C LEU A 230 -9.53 7.60 16.20
N ASN A 231 -10.14 8.74 16.52
CA ASN A 231 -9.46 9.82 17.24
C ASN A 231 -8.95 9.38 18.61
N LEU A 232 -9.74 8.60 19.37
CA LEU A 232 -9.30 8.04 20.65
C LEU A 232 -8.03 7.19 20.48
N ALA A 233 -8.03 6.25 19.52
CA ALA A 233 -6.85 5.42 19.28
C ALA A 233 -5.63 6.26 18.88
N PHE A 234 -5.83 7.26 18.02
CA PHE A 234 -4.76 8.10 17.50
C PHE A 234 -4.18 9.01 18.59
N ASP A 235 -5.03 9.60 19.44
CA ASP A 235 -4.63 10.41 20.60
C ASP A 235 -3.84 9.59 21.62
N VAL A 236 -4.34 8.39 21.95
CA VAL A 236 -3.68 7.50 22.90
C VAL A 236 -2.32 7.05 22.37
N ALA A 237 -2.25 6.68 21.09
CA ALA A 237 -1.00 6.24 20.48
C ALA A 237 0.07 7.35 20.44
N GLU A 238 -0.31 8.58 20.12
CA GLU A 238 0.61 9.71 20.14
C GLU A 238 1.09 10.02 21.55
N LYS A 239 0.17 10.15 22.50
CA LYS A 239 0.48 10.61 23.87
C LYS A 239 1.22 9.56 24.70
N HIS A 240 0.90 8.28 24.54
CA HIS A 240 1.38 7.22 25.43
C HIS A 240 2.34 6.23 24.75
N LEU A 241 2.31 6.13 23.42
CA LEU A 241 3.13 5.17 22.67
C LEU A 241 4.17 5.86 21.76
N ASN A 242 4.18 7.20 21.70
CA ASN A 242 5.04 8.01 20.83
C ASN A 242 4.90 7.62 19.33
N ILE A 243 3.70 7.19 18.94
CA ILE A 243 3.33 6.91 17.55
C ILE A 243 2.56 8.14 17.03
N PRO A 244 3.13 8.95 16.12
CA PRO A 244 2.50 10.20 15.68
C PRO A 244 1.23 9.91 14.86
N LYS A 245 0.28 10.85 14.88
CA LYS A 245 -0.99 10.69 14.13
C LYS A 245 -0.78 10.80 12.63
N MET A 246 -0.79 9.66 11.94
CA MET A 246 -0.59 9.60 10.49
C MET A 246 -1.89 9.72 9.69
N LEU A 247 -3.01 9.33 10.28
CA LEU A 247 -4.31 9.26 9.62
C LEU A 247 -5.26 10.35 10.11
N ASP A 248 -6.26 10.66 9.30
CA ASP A 248 -7.36 11.56 9.64
C ASP A 248 -8.65 10.77 9.82
N ALA A 249 -9.31 10.88 10.98
CA ALA A 249 -10.51 10.09 11.26
C ALA A 249 -11.66 10.38 10.29
N GLU A 250 -11.81 11.64 9.86
CA GLU A 250 -12.86 12.04 8.91
C GLU A 250 -12.56 11.53 7.50
N ASP A 251 -11.31 11.62 7.04
CA ASP A 251 -10.93 11.08 5.73
C ASP A 251 -11.13 9.55 5.66
N ILE A 252 -10.82 8.83 6.75
CA ILE A 252 -11.04 7.38 6.84
C ILE A 252 -12.53 7.04 6.84
N LYS A 253 -13.35 7.76 7.61
CA LYS A 253 -14.80 7.51 7.72
C LYS A 253 -15.52 7.82 6.40
N THR A 254 -15.18 8.94 5.76
CA THR A 254 -15.85 9.41 4.53
C THR A 254 -15.43 8.63 3.29
N SER A 255 -14.18 8.13 3.23
CA SER A 255 -13.72 7.34 2.09
C SER A 255 -14.50 6.04 1.91
N LEU A 256 -14.94 5.73 0.69
CA LEU A 256 -15.58 4.44 0.37
C LEU A 256 -14.65 3.26 0.73
N LYS A 257 -13.36 3.42 0.44
CA LYS A 257 -12.29 2.47 0.74
C LYS A 257 -11.06 3.26 1.21
N PRO A 258 -10.69 3.22 2.50
CA PRO A 258 -9.45 3.82 2.99
C PRO A 258 -8.22 3.33 2.23
N ASP A 259 -7.22 4.20 2.06
CA ASP A 259 -6.01 3.84 1.33
C ASP A 259 -5.21 2.76 2.07
N GLU A 260 -4.92 1.67 1.37
CA GLU A 260 -4.31 0.49 1.97
C GLU A 260 -2.88 0.75 2.44
N ARG A 261 -2.12 1.54 1.68
CA ARG A 261 -0.72 1.86 1.97
C ARG A 261 -0.61 2.75 3.20
N ALA A 262 -1.48 3.75 3.31
CA ALA A 262 -1.59 4.62 4.47
C ALA A 262 -1.90 3.82 5.75
N ILE A 263 -2.90 2.94 5.70
CA ILE A 263 -3.28 2.09 6.84
C ILE A 263 -2.14 1.15 7.24
N MET A 264 -1.50 0.47 6.28
CA MET A 264 -0.36 -0.41 6.54
C MET A 264 0.82 0.33 7.18
N THR A 265 1.13 1.54 6.69
CA THR A 265 2.20 2.39 7.24
C THR A 265 1.95 2.72 8.70
N TYR A 266 0.71 3.04 9.05
CA TYR A 266 0.39 3.37 10.42
C TYR A 266 0.42 2.13 11.32
N ILE A 267 -0.17 1.01 10.88
CA ILE A 267 -0.19 -0.24 11.64
C ILE A 267 1.21 -0.82 11.86
N SER A 268 2.12 -0.71 10.88
CA SER A 268 3.50 -1.16 11.08
C SER A 268 4.19 -0.41 12.22
N SER A 269 3.84 0.87 12.45
CA SER A 269 4.34 1.63 13.60
C SER A 269 3.83 1.08 14.94
N TYR A 270 2.58 0.60 15.02
CA TYR A 270 2.07 -0.13 16.19
C TYR A 270 2.79 -1.46 16.38
N TYR A 271 2.99 -2.22 15.29
CA TYR A 271 3.70 -3.48 15.32
C TYR A 271 5.09 -3.30 15.94
N HIS A 272 5.91 -2.38 15.40
CA HIS A 272 7.27 -2.15 15.90
C HIS A 272 7.29 -1.68 17.35
N THR A 273 6.35 -0.80 17.72
CA THR A 273 6.26 -0.31 19.10
C THR A 273 5.96 -1.43 20.09
N PHE A 274 5.03 -2.32 19.77
CA PHE A 274 4.66 -3.43 20.65
C PHE A 274 5.58 -4.64 20.56
N ALA A 275 6.21 -4.90 19.41
CA ALA A 275 7.19 -5.97 19.25
C ALA A 275 8.48 -5.65 20.02
N ASN A 276 8.96 -4.40 19.94
CA ASN A 276 10.14 -3.96 20.69
C ASN A 276 9.90 -4.00 22.20
N ALA A 277 8.69 -3.70 22.67
CA ALA A 277 8.32 -3.79 24.08
C ALA A 277 8.26 -5.23 24.63
N GLN A 278 8.19 -6.25 23.76
CA GLN A 278 8.27 -7.66 24.17
C GLN A 278 9.70 -8.19 24.23
N GLN A 279 10.66 -7.47 23.65
CA GLN A 279 12.08 -7.83 23.61
C GLN A 279 12.92 -7.10 24.66
N ALA A 280 12.37 -6.05 25.29
CA ALA A 280 12.98 -5.29 26.38
C ALA A 280 12.55 -5.82 27.76
#